data_AF-A0A800AP95-F1
#
_entry.id   AF-A0A800AP95-F1
#
_cell.length_a   1.000
_cell.length_b   1.000
_cell.length_c   1.000
_cell.angle_alpha   90.00
_cell.angle_beta   90.00
_cell.angle_gamma   90.00
#
_symmetry.space_group_name_H-M   'P 1'
#
loop_
_entity.id
_entity.type
_entity.pdbx_description
1 polymer ?
#
loop_
_entity_poly.entity_id
_entity_poly.type
_entity_poly.pdbx_seq_one_letter_code
_entity_poly.pdbx_strand_id
1 'polypeptide(L)'
;LGRADPWAIYLILTREFFITGLRVVAIGDKKEISASFLGKIKTIIQMIAIGFLIMDWPFGTVILWIAVIITLYSGYEYIKEYLK
;
A
#
# COMPACT_ATOMS: atom_id res chain seq x y z
N LEU A 1 -8.40 18.34 -13.50
CA LEU A 1 -8.76 17.73 -12.19
C LEU A 1 -9.64 16.52 -12.47
N GLY A 2 -9.47 15.39 -11.76
CA GLY A 2 -10.20 14.14 -12.02
C GLY A 2 -9.37 12.96 -12.55
N ARG A 3 -8.04 13.08 -12.58
CA ARG A 3 -7.15 12.02 -13.06
C ARG A 3 -7.07 10.84 -12.07
N ALA A 4 -6.98 11.13 -10.77
CA ALA A 4 -6.85 10.11 -9.72
C ALA A 4 -7.96 10.27 -8.67
N ASP A 5 -8.47 9.13 -8.19
CA ASP A 5 -9.49 9.11 -7.14
C ASP A 5 -8.86 9.49 -5.78
N PRO A 6 -9.30 10.59 -5.14
CA PRO A 6 -8.77 11.02 -3.85
C PRO A 6 -8.92 9.95 -2.77
N TRP A 7 -9.97 9.12 -2.84
CA TRP A 7 -10.21 8.05 -1.87
C TRP A 7 -9.17 6.93 -1.99
N ALA A 8 -8.76 6.59 -3.21
CA ALA A 8 -7.74 5.58 -3.42
C ALA A 8 -6.39 6.03 -2.84
N ILE A 9 -6.03 7.30 -3.03
CA ILE A 9 -4.82 7.89 -2.44
C ILE A 9 -4.91 7.90 -0.92
N TYR A 10 -6.05 8.33 -0.37
CA TYR A 10 -6.29 8.34 1.07
C TYR A 10 -6.12 6.95 1.70
N LEU A 11 -6.73 5.91 1.12
CA LEU A 11 -6.61 4.53 1.60
C LEU A 11 -5.16 4.02 1.58
N ILE A 12 -4.41 4.34 0.53
CA ILE A 12 -3.00 3.98 0.43
C ILE A 12 -2.20 4.64 1.56
N LEU A 13 -2.36 5.95 1.74
CA LEU A 13 -1.63 6.72 2.76
C LEU A 13 -1.96 6.25 4.18
N THR A 14 -3.24 6.16 4.53
CA THR A 14 -3.68 5.73 5.87
C THR A 14 -3.09 4.36 6.20
N ARG A 15 -3.10 3.43 5.25
CA ARG A 15 -2.49 2.10 5.42
C ARG A 15 -0.98 2.20 5.63
N GLU A 16 -0.27 2.99 4.84
CA GLU A 16 1.18 3.13 4.97
C GLU A 16 1.61 3.72 6.32
N PHE A 17 0.88 4.73 6.81
CA PHE A 17 1.08 5.26 8.16
C PHE A 17 0.80 4.19 9.22
N PHE A 18 -0.28 3.42 9.07
CA PHE A 18 -0.65 2.37 10.02
C PHE A 18 0.42 1.27 10.13
N ILE A 19 0.92 0.75 9.01
CA ILE A 19 1.95 -0.31 9.01
C ILE A 19 3.29 0.21 9.53
N THR A 20 3.63 1.46 9.23
CA THR A 20 4.82 2.11 9.78
C THR A 20 4.71 2.24 11.30
N GLY A 21 3.55 2.70 11.81
CA GLY A 21 3.28 2.77 13.25
C GLY A 21 3.32 1.41 13.93
N LEU A 22 2.70 0.38 13.34
CA LEU A 22 2.73 -0.98 13.85
C LEU A 22 4.16 -1.52 13.98
N ARG A 23 5.01 -1.25 12.99
CA ARG A 23 6.42 -1.64 13.02
C ARG A 23 7.18 -0.94 14.16
N VAL A 24 6.92 0.35 14.40
CA VAL A 24 7.53 1.09 15.50
C VAL A 24 7.15 0.48 16.86
N VAL A 25 5.89 0.10 17.04
CA VAL A 25 5.41 -0.58 18.27
C VAL A 25 6.05 -1.96 18.42
N ALA A 26 6.10 -2.75 17.35
CA ALA A 26 6.66 -4.11 17.37
C ALA A 26 8.16 -4.17 17.71
N ILE A 27 8.93 -3.15 17.31
CA ILE A 27 10.34 -3.00 17.70
C ILE A 27 10.46 -2.89 19.23
N GLY A 28 9.52 -2.18 19.87
CA GLY A 28 9.44 -2.11 21.34
C GLY A 28 9.16 -3.46 22.00
N ASP A 29 8.35 -4.30 21.35
CA ASP A 29 7.99 -5.65 21.82
C ASP A 29 9.03 -6.73 21.49
N LYS A 30 10.19 -6.37 20.90
CA LYS A 30 11.21 -7.30 20.37
C LYS A 30 10.68 -8.30 19.34
N LYS A 31 9.54 -8.01 18.70
CA LYS A 31 9.02 -8.79 17.57
C LYS A 31 9.52 -8.18 16.27
N GLU A 32 10.28 -8.95 15.52
CA GLU A 32 10.76 -8.54 14.20
C GLU A 32 9.67 -8.81 13.15
N ILE A 33 8.91 -7.77 12.77
CA ILE A 33 8.00 -7.88 11.63
C ILE A 33 8.84 -7.79 10.37
N SER A 34 9.12 -8.93 9.75
CA SER A 34 9.96 -9.00 8.58
C SER A 34 9.24 -8.38 7.38
N ALA A 35 9.96 -7.60 6.58
CA ALA A 35 9.35 -6.91 5.46
C ALA A 35 9.03 -7.91 4.32
N SER A 36 7.79 -8.42 4.29
CA SER A 36 7.30 -9.37 3.28
C SER A 36 7.52 -8.87 1.83
N PHE A 37 7.73 -9.82 0.91
CA PHE A 37 7.82 -9.64 -0.55
C PHE A 37 6.66 -8.81 -1.12
N LEU A 38 5.50 -8.82 -0.47
CA LEU A 38 4.35 -7.99 -0.83
C LEU A 38 4.63 -6.49 -0.75
N GLY A 39 5.57 -6.05 0.10
CA GLY A 39 6.03 -4.67 0.17
C GLY A 39 6.76 -4.19 -1.08
N LYS A 40 7.36 -5.11 -1.86
CA LYS A 40 7.97 -4.80 -3.17
C LYS A 40 6.93 -4.78 -4.29
N ILE A 41 5.94 -5.66 -4.24
CA ILE A 41 4.88 -5.72 -5.25
C ILE A 41 4.02 -4.44 -5.19
N LYS A 42 3.69 -3.93 -3.99
CA LYS A 42 2.90 -2.70 -3.87
C LYS A 42 3.56 -1.51 -4.58
N THR A 43 4.88 -1.35 -4.45
CA THR A 43 5.58 -0.14 -4.93
C THR A 43 5.68 -0.16 -6.45
N ILE A 44 5.93 -1.32 -7.05
CA ILE A 44 5.91 -1.49 -8.51
C ILE A 44 4.55 -1.09 -9.08
N ILE A 45 3.47 -1.58 -8.47
CA ILE A 45 2.10 -1.33 -8.98
C ILE A 45 1.68 0.13 -8.76
N GLN A 46 2.04 0.74 -7.63
CA GLN A 46 1.80 2.17 -7.39
C GLN A 46 2.57 3.05 -8.39
N MET A 47 3.84 2.74 -8.66
CA MET A 47 4.63 3.48 -9.64
C MET A 47 4.05 3.36 -11.06
N ILE A 48 3.56 2.17 -11.44
CA ILE A 48 2.84 1.97 -12.71
C ILE A 48 1.54 2.78 -12.74
N ALA A 49 0.76 2.74 -11.65
CA ALA A 49 -0.49 3.51 -11.55
C ALA A 49 -0.24 5.01 -11.75
N ILE A 50 0.76 5.57 -11.05
CA ILE A 50 1.12 6.99 -11.16
C ILE A 50 1.59 7.31 -12.59
N GLY A 51 2.41 6.46 -13.21
CA GLY A 51 2.85 6.65 -14.60
C GLY A 51 1.69 6.72 -15.60
N PHE A 52 0.71 5.84 -15.46
CA PHE A 52 -0.49 5.83 -16.31
C PHE A 52 -1.39 7.05 -16.08
N LEU A 53 -1.52 7.49 -14.82
CA LEU A 53 -2.30 8.68 -14.45
C LEU A 53 -1.68 9.98 -14.98
N ILE A 54 -0.35 10.07 -15.04
CA ILE A 54 0.36 11.22 -15.61
C ILE A 54 0.16 11.29 -17.12
N MET A 55 0.29 10.14 -17.82
CA MET A 55 0.12 10.04 -19.27
C MET A 55 -1.32 10.15 -19.77
N ASP A 56 -2.32 10.32 -18.88
CA ASP A 56 -3.76 10.36 -19.21
C ASP A 56 -4.27 9.11 -19.96
N TRP A 57 -3.58 7.98 -19.79
CA TRP A 57 -3.94 6.76 -20.48
C TRP A 57 -5.21 6.17 -19.86
N PRO A 58 -6.17 5.63 -20.65
CA PRO A 58 -7.27 4.86 -20.09
C PRO A 58 -6.71 3.77 -19.16
N PHE A 59 -7.47 3.38 -18.16
CA PHE A 59 -7.08 2.40 -17.13
C PHE A 59 -6.20 2.90 -15.97
N GLY A 60 -5.70 4.15 -15.96
CA GLY A 60 -4.94 4.68 -14.81
C GLY A 60 -5.69 4.55 -13.47
N THR A 61 -6.99 4.87 -13.46
CA THR A 61 -7.87 4.73 -12.28
C THR A 61 -8.09 3.27 -11.89
N VAL A 62 -8.21 2.36 -12.85
CA VAL A 62 -8.40 0.92 -12.58
C VAL A 62 -7.14 0.33 -11.94
N ILE A 63 -5.97 0.67 -12.47
CA ILE A 63 -4.67 0.25 -11.92
C ILE A 63 -4.48 0.83 -10.52
N LEU A 64 -4.92 2.07 -10.27
CA LEU A 64 -4.90 2.67 -8.93
C LEU A 64 -5.75 1.87 -7.94
N TRP A 65 -6.96 1.44 -8.32
CA TRP A 65 -7.80 0.59 -7.47
C TRP A 65 -7.20 -0.81 -7.24
N ILE A 66 -6.54 -1.39 -8.24
CA ILE A 66 -5.77 -2.64 -8.07
C ILE A 66 -4.62 -2.43 -7.08
N ALA A 67 -3.91 -1.30 -7.18
CA ALA A 67 -2.88 -0.92 -6.24
C ALA A 67 -3.43 -0.85 -4.81
N VAL A 68 -4.60 -0.22 -4.60
CA VAL A 68 -5.28 -0.15 -3.30
C VAL A 68 -5.53 -1.56 -2.74
N ILE A 69 -6.12 -2.47 -3.53
CA ILE A 69 -6.43 -3.84 -3.08
C ILE A 69 -5.17 -4.57 -2.61
N ILE A 70 -4.10 -4.52 -3.40
CA ILE A 70 -2.83 -5.16 -3.07
C ILE A 70 -2.19 -4.53 -1.83
N THR A 71 -2.30 -3.21 -1.71
CA THR A 71 -1.83 -2.46 -0.55
C THR A 71 -2.58 -2.92 0.70
N LEU A 72 -3.90 -3.04 0.67
CA LEU A 72 -4.71 -3.53 1.78
C LEU A 72 -4.40 -4.98 2.15
N TYR A 73 -4.30 -5.86 1.16
CA TYR A 73 -3.96 -7.28 1.40
C TYR A 73 -2.60 -7.44 2.09
N SER A 74 -1.60 -6.70 1.61
CA SER A 74 -0.30 -6.67 2.27
C SER A 74 -0.39 -6.07 3.68
N GLY A 75 -1.29 -5.12 3.94
CA GLY A 75 -1.47 -4.57 5.28
C GLY A 75 -1.99 -5.63 6.26
N TYR A 76 -2.93 -6.44 5.81
CA TYR A 76 -3.47 -7.56 6.58
C TYR A 76 -2.42 -8.62 6.91
N GLU A 77 -1.56 -8.97 5.95
CA GLU A 77 -0.47 -9.94 6.17
C GLU A 77 0.50 -9.49 7.29
N TYR A 78 0.89 -8.20 7.30
CA TYR A 78 1.75 -7.64 8.35
C TYR A 78 1.11 -7.70 9.74
N ILE A 79 -0.20 -7.42 9.83
CA ILE A 79 -0.94 -7.52 11.10
C ILE A 79 -0.98 -8.97 11.59
N LYS A 80 -1.21 -9.92 10.68
CA LYS A 80 -1.22 -11.34 11.00
C LYS A 80 0.15 -11.83 11.48
N GLU A 81 1.23 -11.35 10.88
CA GLU A 81 2.60 -11.66 11.29
C GLU A 81 2.94 -11.07 12.67
N TYR A 82 2.44 -9.87 12.99
CA TYR A 82 2.58 -9.28 14.32
C TYR A 82 1.81 -10.02 15.42
N LEU A 83 0.57 -10.46 15.11
CA LEU A 83 -0.30 -11.16 16.07
C LEU A 83 0.16 -12.60 16.36
N LYS A 84 0.87 -13.23 15.42
CA LYS A 84 1.44 -14.57 15.60
C LYS A 84 2.66 -14.56 16.52
#